data_AF-A0A952PN07-F1
#
_entry.id   AF-A0A952PN07-F1
#
_cell.length_a   1.000
_cell.length_b   1.000
_cell.length_c   1.000
_cell.angle_alpha   90.00
_cell.angle_beta   90.00
_cell.angle_gamma   90.00
#
_symmetry.space_group_name_H-M   'P 1'
#
loop_
_entity.id
_entity.type
_entity.pdbx_description
1 polymer ?
#
loop_
_entity_poly.entity_id
_entity_poly.type
_entity_poly.pdbx_seq_one_letter_code
_entity_poly.pdbx_strand_id
1 'polypeptide(L)'
;MLGFYIFQFVPIVLVEGFVLWRMKWGSFGRSMFDSLMMNFASFLGLCIGLGPVIEGSGPWGLTLFGTYSIMVEGTVLMLLERHPPKLAWSTVLIANLLGCIVLDCEVFFTQIPWNDLLGPAK
;
A
#
# COMPACT_ATOMS: atom_id res chain seq x y z
N MET A 1 -6.79 14.36 0.76
CA MET A 1 -6.49 13.01 1.25
C MET A 1 -6.96 11.93 0.27
N LEU A 2 -8.25 11.82 -0.08
CA LEU A 2 -8.72 10.81 -1.06
C LEU A 2 -7.94 10.79 -2.39
N GLY A 3 -7.67 11.97 -2.99
CA GLY A 3 -6.89 12.07 -4.23
C GLY A 3 -5.45 11.54 -4.10
N PHE A 4 -4.83 11.68 -2.93
CA PHE A 4 -3.50 11.14 -2.63
C PHE A 4 -3.53 9.60 -2.63
N TYR A 5 -4.51 8.99 -1.97
CA TYR A 5 -4.67 7.53 -1.97
C TYR A 5 -4.99 6.97 -3.36
N ILE A 6 -5.74 7.70 -4.19
CA ILE A 6 -6.02 7.31 -5.58
C ILE A 6 -4.74 7.33 -6.43
N PHE A 7 -3.91 8.37 -6.30
CA PHE A 7 -2.62 8.44 -7.00
C PHE A 7 -1.65 7.35 -6.54
N GLN A 8 -1.66 7.03 -5.24
CA GLN A 8 -0.78 6.02 -4.66
C GLN A 8 -1.19 4.58 -4.95
N PHE A 9 -2.44 4.36 -5.34
CA PHE A 9 -2.98 3.03 -5.57
C PHE A 9 -2.14 2.23 -6.57
N VAL A 10 -1.76 2.85 -7.70
CA VAL A 10 -0.97 2.16 -8.73
C VAL A 10 0.44 1.83 -8.25
N PRO A 11 1.25 2.77 -7.73
CA PRO A 11 2.56 2.47 -7.15
C PRO A 11 2.53 1.37 -6.08
N ILE A 12 1.55 1.40 -5.17
CA ILE A 12 1.41 0.38 -4.11
C ILE A 12 1.14 -0.99 -4.72
N VAL A 13 0.16 -1.11 -5.63
CA VAL A 13 -0.15 -2.39 -6.30
C VAL A 13 1.08 -2.96 -7.02
N LEU A 14 1.90 -2.12 -7.65
CA LEU A 14 3.14 -2.57 -8.30
C LEU A 14 4.16 -3.10 -7.29
N VAL A 15 4.42 -2.35 -6.21
CA VAL A 15 5.40 -2.71 -5.18
C VAL A 15 4.98 -3.99 -4.47
N GLU A 16 3.71 -4.07 -4.06
CA GLU A 16 3.21 -5.21 -3.32
C GLU A 16 3.08 -6.46 -4.22
N GLY A 17 2.63 -6.30 -5.46
CA GLY A 17 2.64 -7.38 -6.45
C GLY A 17 4.05 -7.94 -6.69
N PHE A 18 5.07 -7.07 -6.71
CA PHE A 18 6.47 -7.48 -6.76
C PHE A 18 6.89 -8.24 -5.49
N VAL A 19 6.51 -7.78 -4.29
CA VAL A 19 6.80 -8.47 -3.03
C VAL A 19 6.17 -9.86 -3.00
N LEU A 20 4.89 -9.98 -3.36
CA LEU A 20 4.19 -11.27 -3.47
C LEU A 20 4.95 -12.21 -4.41
N TRP A 21 5.38 -11.71 -5.57
CA TRP A 21 6.15 -12.51 -6.52
C TRP A 21 7.49 -12.98 -5.94
N ARG A 22 8.24 -12.09 -5.25
CA ARG A 22 9.54 -12.44 -4.63
C ARG A 22 9.39 -13.39 -3.46
N MET A 23 8.27 -13.33 -2.74
CA MET A 23 7.90 -14.23 -1.65
C MET A 23 7.37 -15.59 -2.15
N LYS A 24 7.44 -15.86 -3.46
CA LYS A 24 6.98 -17.10 -4.11
C LYS A 24 5.48 -17.35 -3.94
N TRP A 25 4.67 -16.29 -3.87
CA TRP A 25 3.22 -16.39 -3.81
C TRP A 25 2.61 -17.00 -5.09
N GLY A 26 3.20 -16.76 -6.26
CA GLY A 26 2.73 -17.30 -7.52
C GLY A 26 3.55 -16.80 -8.71
N SER A 27 3.00 -16.98 -9.91
CA SER A 27 3.54 -16.33 -11.11
C SER A 27 3.37 -14.80 -11.00
N PHE A 28 4.22 -14.04 -11.69
CA PHE A 28 4.21 -12.58 -11.62
C PHE A 28 2.82 -11.97 -11.88
N GLY A 29 2.16 -12.35 -12.97
CA GLY A 29 0.81 -11.84 -13.28
C GLY A 29 -0.24 -12.20 -12.23
N ARG A 30 -0.09 -13.36 -11.57
CA ARG A 30 -1.00 -13.79 -10.49
C ARG A 30 -0.74 -12.99 -9.20
N SER A 31 0.51 -12.73 -8.88
CA SER A 31 0.90 -11.86 -7.76
C SER A 31 0.42 -10.43 -7.96
N MET A 32 0.49 -9.90 -9.19
CA MET A 32 -0.07 -8.60 -9.55
C MET A 32 -1.59 -8.55 -9.38
N PHE A 33 -2.30 -9.60 -9.82
CA PHE A 33 -3.76 -9.68 -9.66
C PHE A 33 -4.18 -9.80 -8.18
N ASP A 34 -3.51 -10.66 -7.41
CA ASP A 34 -3.82 -10.84 -5.99
C ASP A 34 -3.48 -9.56 -5.19
N SER A 35 -2.40 -8.84 -5.56
CA SER A 35 -2.08 -7.52 -5.02
C SER A 35 -3.14 -6.47 -5.38
N LEU A 36 -3.64 -6.48 -6.62
CA LEU A 36 -4.75 -5.61 -7.02
C LEU A 36 -5.99 -5.88 -6.17
N MET A 37 -6.33 -7.15 -5.92
CA MET A 37 -7.49 -7.53 -5.12
C MET A 37 -7.39 -7.11 -3.67
N MET A 38 -6.24 -7.33 -3.02
CA MET A 38 -6.05 -6.95 -1.63
C MET A 38 -6.06 -5.44 -1.43
N ASN A 39 -5.39 -4.68 -2.32
CA ASN A 39 -5.43 -3.21 -2.29
C ASN A 39 -6.81 -2.65 -2.60
N PHE A 40 -7.52 -3.26 -3.55
CA PHE A 40 -8.88 -2.84 -3.87
C PHE A 40 -9.82 -3.02 -2.68
N ALA A 41 -9.67 -4.13 -1.93
CA ALA A 41 -10.43 -4.33 -0.70
C ALA A 41 -10.11 -3.29 0.38
N SER A 42 -8.83 -2.99 0.62
CA SER A 42 -8.40 -1.93 1.55
C SER A 42 -8.92 -0.56 1.14
N PHE A 43 -8.88 -0.25 -0.17
CA PHE A 43 -9.37 1.01 -0.72
C PHE A 43 -10.90 1.14 -0.63
N LEU A 44 -11.65 0.06 -0.87
CA LEU A 44 -13.10 0.05 -0.66
C LEU A 44 -13.45 0.40 0.79
N GLY A 45 -12.72 -0.16 1.74
CA GLY A 45 -12.81 0.18 3.16
C GLY A 45 -12.71 1.67 3.46
N LEU A 46 -11.68 2.30 2.89
CA LEU A 46 -11.48 3.75 2.93
C LEU A 46 -12.71 4.50 2.41
N CYS A 47 -13.23 4.11 1.25
CA CYS A 47 -14.36 4.77 0.59
C CYS A 47 -15.70 4.61 1.34
N ILE A 48 -15.93 3.48 2.02
CA ILE A 48 -17.21 3.20 2.69
C ILE A 48 -17.35 3.82 4.09
N GLY A 49 -16.34 4.54 4.58
CA GLY A 49 -16.47 5.31 5.82
C GLY A 49 -15.25 5.35 6.73
N LEU A 50 -14.16 4.64 6.41
CA LEU A 50 -12.91 4.75 7.18
C LEU A 50 -12.16 6.05 6.90
N GLY A 51 -12.32 6.65 5.72
CA GLY A 51 -11.66 7.92 5.35
C GLY A 51 -11.84 9.03 6.39
N PRO A 52 -13.09 9.41 6.75
CA PRO A 52 -13.34 10.44 7.75
C PRO A 52 -12.76 10.12 9.14
N VAL A 53 -12.74 8.84 9.53
CA VAL A 53 -12.18 8.40 10.82
C VAL A 53 -10.67 8.57 10.84
N ILE A 54 -9.99 8.15 9.76
CA ILE A 54 -8.54 8.29 9.60
C ILE A 54 -8.14 9.77 9.58
N GLU A 55 -8.86 10.59 8.83
CA GLU A 55 -8.60 12.05 8.74
C GLU A 55 -8.81 12.76 10.08
N GLY A 56 -9.83 12.38 10.84
CA GLY A 56 -10.14 12.95 12.16
C GLY A 56 -9.19 12.52 13.29
N SER A 57 -8.31 11.54 13.06
CA SER A 57 -7.46 10.93 14.10
C SER A 57 -6.11 11.64 14.32
N GLY A 58 -5.85 12.73 13.60
CA GLY A 58 -4.61 13.50 13.74
C GLY A 58 -3.36 12.65 13.48
N PRO A 59 -2.31 12.72 14.33
CA PRO A 59 -1.07 11.96 14.14
C PRO A 59 -1.25 10.44 14.08
N TRP A 60 -2.34 9.91 14.65
CA TRP A 60 -2.61 8.47 14.70
C TRP A 60 -3.31 7.93 13.44
N GLY A 61 -3.75 8.80 12.52
CA GLY A 61 -4.47 8.39 11.32
C GLY A 61 -3.67 7.41 10.44
N LEU A 62 -2.37 7.64 10.27
CA LEU A 62 -1.50 6.73 9.50
C LEU A 62 -1.35 5.36 10.16
N THR A 63 -1.21 5.32 11.48
CA THR A 63 -1.12 4.06 12.24
C THR A 63 -2.42 3.26 12.14
N LEU A 64 -3.57 3.94 12.24
CA LEU A 64 -4.88 3.32 12.06
C LEU A 64 -5.06 2.79 10.63
N PHE A 65 -4.69 3.58 9.63
CA PHE A 65 -4.74 3.17 8.24
C PHE A 65 -3.85 1.97 7.95
N GLY A 66 -2.58 2.00 8.38
CA GLY A 66 -1.65 0.89 8.18
C GLY A 66 -2.11 -0.39 8.88
N THR A 67 -2.60 -0.28 10.12
CA THR A 67 -3.14 -1.43 10.86
C THR A 67 -4.37 -2.01 10.16
N TYR A 68 -5.28 -1.15 9.69
CA TYR A 68 -6.44 -1.57 8.92
C TYR A 68 -6.04 -2.28 7.62
N SER A 69 -5.12 -1.71 6.85
CA SER A 69 -4.65 -2.28 5.57
C SER A 69 -4.06 -3.68 5.77
N ILE A 70 -3.15 -3.84 6.74
CA ILE A 70 -2.55 -5.13 7.07
C ILE A 70 -3.61 -6.19 7.41
N MET A 71 -4.63 -5.82 8.18
CA MET A 71 -5.69 -6.75 8.58
C MET A 71 -6.57 -7.15 7.40
N VAL A 72 -6.94 -6.20 6.53
CA VAL A 72 -7.76 -6.48 5.35
C VAL A 72 -6.99 -7.32 4.34
N GLU A 73 -5.77 -6.93 4.00
CA GLU A 73 -4.96 -7.63 3.01
C GLU A 73 -4.58 -9.04 3.49
N GLY A 74 -4.23 -9.18 4.77
CA GLY A 74 -3.99 -10.48 5.41
C GLY A 74 -5.20 -11.39 5.29
N THR A 75 -6.39 -10.84 5.58
CA THR A 75 -7.64 -11.58 5.44
C THR A 75 -7.93 -11.96 3.99
N VAL A 76 -7.75 -11.05 3.03
CA VAL A 76 -7.97 -11.33 1.60
C VAL A 76 -7.03 -12.43 1.11
N LEU A 77 -5.73 -12.34 1.41
CA LEU A 77 -4.77 -13.38 1.00
C LEU A 77 -5.06 -14.73 1.66
N MET A 78 -5.54 -14.73 2.91
CA MET A 78 -5.99 -15.95 3.57
C MET A 78 -7.25 -16.54 2.92
N LEU A 79 -8.23 -15.71 2.55
CA LEU A 79 -9.46 -16.15 1.85
C LEU A 79 -9.18 -16.69 0.44
N LEU A 80 -8.08 -16.29 -0.18
CA LEU A 80 -7.63 -16.89 -1.43
C LEU A 80 -7.09 -18.32 -1.22
N GLU A 81 -6.82 -18.75 0.03
CA GLU A 81 -6.48 -20.10 0.49
C GLU A 81 -5.34 -20.80 -0.28
N ARG A 82 -4.38 -20.04 -0.81
CA ARG A 82 -3.29 -20.59 -1.66
C ARG A 82 -2.08 -21.08 -0.87
N HIS A 83 -1.87 -20.52 0.31
CA HIS A 83 -0.63 -20.65 1.06
C HIS A 83 -0.89 -20.75 2.56
N PRO A 84 0.06 -21.31 3.34
CA PRO A 84 -0.09 -21.37 4.78
C PRO A 84 -0.23 -19.95 5.39
N PRO A 85 -1.01 -19.77 6.46
CA PRO A 85 -1.27 -18.45 7.06
C PRO A 85 0.01 -17.68 7.39
N LYS A 86 1.05 -18.38 7.86
CA LYS A 86 2.36 -17.79 8.17
C LYS A 86 2.95 -17.05 6.96
N LEU A 87 2.89 -17.64 5.76
CA LEU A 87 3.41 -17.01 4.54
C LEU A 87 2.54 -15.82 4.11
N ALA A 88 1.22 -15.95 4.21
CA ALA A 88 0.29 -14.85 3.90
C ALA A 88 0.58 -13.62 4.78
N TRP A 89 0.61 -13.79 6.10
CA TRP A 89 0.88 -12.70 7.03
C TRP A 89 2.28 -12.10 6.87
N SER A 90 3.32 -12.92 6.66
CA SER A 90 4.67 -12.40 6.38
C SER A 90 4.71 -11.58 5.09
N THR A 91 3.98 -12.01 4.05
CA THR A 91 3.94 -11.30 2.77
C THR A 91 3.26 -9.94 2.92
N VAL A 92 2.13 -9.88 3.63
CA VAL A 92 1.41 -8.62 3.89
C VAL A 92 2.24 -7.64 4.71
N LEU A 93 2.89 -8.11 5.77
CA LEU A 93 3.73 -7.25 6.60
C LEU A 93 4.90 -6.64 5.80
N ILE A 94 5.56 -7.45 4.97
CA ILE A 94 6.66 -6.97 4.12
C ILE A 94 6.15 -6.02 3.03
N ALA A 95 5.02 -6.35 2.41
CA ALA A 95 4.38 -5.54 1.37
C ALA A 95 4.01 -4.15 1.90
N ASN A 96 3.30 -4.09 3.04
CA ASN A 96 2.89 -2.83 3.67
C ASN A 96 4.11 -2.03 4.16
N LEU A 97 5.12 -2.68 4.74
CA LEU A 97 6.34 -1.98 5.17
C LEU A 97 7.05 -1.31 3.99
N LEU A 98 7.17 -2.01 2.86
CA LEU A 98 7.76 -1.43 1.65
C LEU A 98 6.86 -0.34 1.06
N GLY A 99 5.54 -0.50 1.10
CA GLY A 99 4.59 0.56 0.76
C GLY A 99 4.79 1.84 1.58
N CYS A 100 4.97 1.70 2.90
CA CYS A 100 5.30 2.83 3.78
C CYS A 100 6.63 3.49 3.44
N ILE A 101 7.66 2.72 3.10
CA ILE A 101 8.97 3.27 2.68
C ILE A 101 8.82 4.06 1.38
N VAL A 102 8.07 3.54 0.41
CA VAL A 102 7.82 4.23 -0.87
C VAL A 102 7.07 5.54 -0.65
N LEU A 103 6.04 5.51 0.19
CA LEU A 103 5.29 6.70 0.62
C LEU A 103 6.20 7.75 1.27
N ASP A 104 7.06 7.33 2.20
CA ASP A 104 7.97 8.24 2.91
C ASP A 104 9.01 8.84 1.96
N CYS A 105 9.57 8.03 1.04
CA CYS A 105 10.45 8.53 0.00
C CYS A 105 9.77 9.58 -0.89
N GLU A 106 8.52 9.37 -1.28
CA GLU A 106 7.77 10.34 -2.10
C GLU A 106 7.54 11.65 -1.35
N VAL A 107 7.13 11.58 -0.08
CA VAL A 107 6.99 12.77 0.77
C VAL A 107 8.34 13.50 0.90
N PHE A 108 9.43 12.77 1.11
CA PHE A 108 10.76 13.35 1.17
C PHE A 108 11.15 14.04 -0.14
N PHE A 109 10.97 13.38 -1.29
CA PHE A 109 11.32 13.95 -2.59
C PHE A 109 10.47 15.15 -2.98
N THR A 110 9.20 15.21 -2.56
CA THR A 110 8.33 16.37 -2.82
C THR A 110 8.69 17.60 -1.97
N GLN A 111 9.38 17.42 -0.84
CA GLN A 111 9.88 18.51 -0.01
C GLN A 111 11.19 19.12 -0.51
N ILE A 112 11.89 18.48 -1.44
CA ILE A 112 13.12 19.02 -2.00
C ILE A 112 12.76 20.19 -2.94
N PRO A 113 13.38 21.38 -2.76
CA PRO A 113 13.16 22.54 -3.63
C PRO A 113 13.92 22.35 -4.95
N TRP A 114 13.46 21.40 -5.77
CA TRP A 114 14.11 21.02 -7.04
C TRP A 114 14.35 22.20 -7.98
N ASN A 115 13.43 23.17 -7.99
CA ASN A 115 13.53 24.38 -8.80
C ASN A 115 14.72 25.26 -8.41
N ASP A 116 15.08 25.29 -7.12
CA ASP A 116 16.23 26.06 -6.62
C ASP A 116 17.55 25.32 -6.88
N LEU A 117 17.52 23.98 -6.92
CA LEU A 117 18.68 23.11 -7.12
C LEU A 117 19.05 22.90 -8.59
N LEU A 118 18.08 22.80 -9.49
CA LEU A 118 18.30 22.48 -10.90
C LEU A 118 18.42 23.74 -11.78
N GLY A 119 18.17 24.92 -11.22
CA GLY A 119 18.08 26.17 -11.98
C GLY A 119 16.84 26.21 -12.88
N PRO A 120 16.50 27.37 -13.48
CA PRO A 120 15.36 27.46 -14.38
C PRO A 120 15.54 26.49 -15.55
N ALA A 121 14.55 25.61 -15.74
CA ALA A 121 14.46 24.78 -16.93
C ALA A 121 14.49 25.71 -18.15
N LYS A 122 15.51 25.53 -19.01
CA LYS A 122 15.61 26.24 -20.28
C LYS A 122 14.54 25.80 -21.26
#